data_AF-A0A321LQ05-F1
#
_entry.id   AF-A0A321LQ05-F1
#
_cell.length_a   1.000
_cell.length_b   1.000
_cell.length_c   1.000
_cell.angle_alpha   90.00
_cell.angle_beta   90.00
_cell.angle_gamma   90.00
#
_symmetry.space_group_name_H-M   'P 1'
#
loop_
_entity.id
_entity.type
_entity.pdbx_description
1 polymer ?
#
loop_
_entity_poly.entity_id
_entity_poly.type
_entity_poly.pdbx_seq_one_letter_code
_entity_poly.pdbx_strand_id
1 'polypeptide(L)'
;MTTSRRPSSFFSRPESSSSGSSDLAFGISGHRWLKRFAFALVLYIVILPLWWYSLGALSAVAGACASWIYTFFDARVTLNPRGRVVQFVLNGRLQTNGVRMDMLTYGLPMLMALVIVTRSNSRVASLRALAVGCAVMFVLTVCALMAWAKMTSGQLEQQAAQGSDQSSFFFLAFHGFGFSQPAIAVLIWLMLIMLGLFKGRSKQRRRVATVARNVSCPCGSGRKYKRCCGA
;
A
#
# COMPACT_ATOMS: atom_id res chain seq x y z
N MET A 1 32.48 -21.79 -54.42
CA MET A 1 31.30 -21.29 -55.18
C MET A 1 30.48 -22.49 -55.61
N THR A 2 29.38 -22.78 -54.92
CA THR A 2 28.49 -23.91 -55.21
C THR A 2 27.06 -23.41 -55.09
N THR A 3 26.42 -23.25 -56.24
CA THR A 3 25.08 -22.71 -56.43
C THR A 3 24.06 -23.83 -56.33
N SER A 4 23.43 -23.98 -55.17
CA SER A 4 22.31 -24.92 -54.97
C SER A 4 20.98 -24.18 -55.15
N ARG A 5 20.37 -24.32 -56.33
CA ARG A 5 18.99 -23.89 -56.62
C ARG A 5 18.00 -24.73 -55.79
N ARG A 6 17.07 -24.08 -55.08
CA ARG A 6 15.88 -24.72 -54.50
C ARG A 6 14.64 -24.37 -55.34
N PRO A 7 13.74 -25.34 -55.57
CA PRO A 7 12.51 -25.13 -56.33
C PRO A 7 11.46 -24.39 -55.50
N SER A 8 10.82 -23.41 -56.13
CA SER A 8 9.65 -22.69 -55.66
C SER A 8 8.39 -23.53 -55.85
N SER A 9 7.90 -24.16 -54.79
CA SER A 9 6.58 -24.80 -54.78
C SER A 9 5.50 -23.74 -54.60
N PHE A 10 4.82 -23.43 -55.71
CA PHE A 10 3.51 -22.79 -55.73
C PHE A 10 2.52 -23.67 -54.96
N PHE A 11 1.97 -23.14 -53.87
CA PHE A 11 0.84 -23.74 -53.17
C PHE A 11 -0.27 -22.70 -53.11
N SER A 12 -1.21 -22.83 -54.04
CA SER A 12 -2.50 -22.14 -54.06
C SER A 12 -3.29 -22.60 -52.84
N ARG A 13 -3.69 -21.66 -51.95
CA ARG A 13 -4.66 -21.95 -50.90
C ARG A 13 -6.03 -21.43 -51.32
N PRO A 14 -7.10 -22.22 -51.14
CA PRO A 14 -8.45 -21.83 -51.51
C PRO A 14 -8.97 -20.71 -50.60
N GLU A 15 -9.65 -19.75 -51.21
CA GLU A 15 -10.47 -18.74 -50.54
C GLU A 15 -11.62 -19.45 -49.81
N SER A 16 -11.48 -19.56 -48.49
CA SER A 16 -12.58 -19.99 -47.62
C SER A 16 -13.42 -18.76 -47.26
N SER A 17 -14.64 -18.75 -47.79
CA SER A 17 -15.75 -17.87 -47.50
C SER A 17 -15.93 -17.62 -46.00
N SER A 18 -15.68 -16.37 -45.61
CA SER A 18 -15.91 -15.84 -44.28
C SER A 18 -17.42 -15.71 -44.02
N SER A 19 -18.00 -16.71 -43.38
CA SER A 19 -19.27 -16.57 -42.67
C SER A 19 -19.02 -15.71 -41.43
N GLY A 20 -19.49 -14.46 -41.49
CA GLY A 20 -19.46 -13.53 -40.38
C GLY A 20 -20.36 -14.00 -39.24
N SER A 21 -19.81 -14.81 -38.34
CA SER A 21 -20.36 -14.96 -37.00
C SER A 21 -19.84 -13.80 -36.17
N SER A 22 -20.65 -12.75 -36.06
CA SER A 22 -20.49 -11.63 -35.14
C SER A 22 -20.70 -12.12 -33.70
N ASP A 23 -19.81 -13.00 -33.24
CA ASP A 23 -19.62 -13.27 -31.82
C ASP A 23 -18.95 -12.04 -31.20
N LEU A 24 -19.76 -11.01 -30.94
CA LEU A 24 -19.49 -9.93 -29.99
C LEU A 24 -19.52 -10.48 -28.56
N ALA A 25 -18.79 -11.57 -28.33
CA ALA A 25 -18.39 -11.97 -26.98
C ALA A 25 -17.39 -10.92 -26.53
N PHE A 26 -17.86 -9.91 -25.80
CA PHE A 26 -17.02 -9.01 -25.02
C PHE A 26 -16.16 -9.86 -24.07
N GLY A 27 -15.00 -10.29 -24.58
CA GLY A 27 -14.06 -11.16 -23.91
C GLY A 27 -13.36 -10.41 -22.77
N ILE A 28 -14.06 -10.29 -21.63
CA ILE A 28 -13.52 -9.79 -20.36
C ILE A 28 -12.30 -10.63 -19.90
N SER A 29 -12.05 -11.78 -20.52
CA SER A 29 -10.89 -12.64 -20.31
C SER A 29 -9.54 -11.98 -20.62
N GLY A 30 -9.48 -10.92 -21.43
CA GLY A 30 -8.23 -10.27 -21.84
C GLY A 30 -7.61 -9.31 -20.82
N HIS A 31 -8.41 -8.69 -19.95
CA HIS A 31 -7.93 -7.59 -19.11
C HIS A 31 -7.46 -8.07 -17.73
N ARG A 32 -6.20 -8.53 -17.67
CA ARG A 32 -5.52 -8.91 -16.42
C ARG A 32 -5.55 -7.83 -15.33
N TRP A 33 -5.62 -6.55 -15.70
CA TRP A 33 -5.71 -5.43 -14.76
C TRP A 33 -7.08 -5.37 -14.06
N LEU A 34 -8.17 -5.62 -14.81
CA LEU A 34 -9.54 -5.59 -14.28
C LEU A 34 -9.74 -6.67 -13.21
N LYS A 35 -9.18 -7.87 -13.42
CA LYS A 35 -9.20 -8.95 -12.42
C LYS A 35 -8.49 -8.55 -11.11
N ARG A 36 -7.39 -7.80 -11.19
CA ARG A 36 -6.68 -7.31 -9.99
C ARG A 36 -7.45 -6.21 -9.29
N PHE A 37 -8.07 -5.32 -10.05
CA PHE A 37 -8.93 -4.27 -9.51
C PHE A 37 -10.15 -4.87 -8.79
N ALA A 38 -10.85 -5.82 -9.42
CA ALA A 38 -11.96 -6.52 -8.80
C ALA A 38 -11.54 -7.25 -7.52
N PHE A 39 -10.38 -7.93 -7.54
CA PHE A 39 -9.82 -8.56 -6.35
C PHE A 39 -9.52 -7.55 -5.23
N ALA A 40 -8.92 -6.40 -5.57
CA ALA A 40 -8.66 -5.32 -4.62
C ALA A 40 -9.95 -4.80 -3.98
N LEU A 41 -11.01 -4.62 -4.77
CA LEU A 41 -12.32 -4.17 -4.31
C LEU A 41 -12.96 -5.16 -3.34
N VAL A 42 -12.96 -6.46 -3.69
CA VAL A 42 -13.49 -7.52 -2.81
C VAL A 42 -12.70 -7.56 -1.50
N LEU A 43 -11.38 -7.49 -1.58
CA LEU A 43 -10.52 -7.49 -0.41
C LEU A 43 -10.79 -6.27 0.48
N TYR A 44 -10.99 -5.09 -0.10
CA TYR A 44 -11.36 -3.88 0.63
C TYR A 44 -12.67 -4.06 1.40
N ILE A 45 -13.71 -4.62 0.76
CA ILE A 45 -15.00 -4.92 1.40
C ILE A 45 -14.83 -5.87 2.59
N VAL A 46 -13.94 -6.86 2.49
CA VAL A 46 -13.64 -7.81 3.58
C VAL A 46 -12.83 -7.17 4.71
N ILE A 47 -11.89 -6.28 4.40
CA ILE A 47 -11.05 -5.61 5.40
C ILE A 47 -11.84 -4.56 6.19
N LEU A 48 -12.83 -3.92 5.57
CA LEU A 48 -13.61 -2.84 6.17
C LEU A 48 -14.28 -3.20 7.52
N PRO A 49 -14.99 -4.34 7.67
CA PRO A 49 -15.52 -4.73 8.98
C PRO A 49 -14.42 -5.05 9.99
N LEU A 50 -13.33 -5.70 9.57
CA LEU A 50 -12.19 -5.99 10.45
C LEU A 50 -11.56 -4.70 11.00
N TRP A 51 -11.40 -3.70 10.14
CA TRP A 51 -10.98 -2.35 10.54
C TRP A 51 -11.98 -1.71 11.50
N TRP A 52 -13.28 -1.77 11.21
CA TRP A 52 -14.33 -1.21 12.07
C TRP A 52 -14.33 -1.80 13.49
N TYR A 53 -14.08 -3.11 13.61
CA TYR A 53 -13.93 -3.78 14.90
C TYR A 53 -12.62 -3.38 15.61
N SER A 54 -11.54 -3.14 14.89
CA SER A 54 -10.25 -2.74 15.48
C SER A 54 -10.17 -1.27 15.89
N LEU A 55 -11.13 -0.42 15.47
CA LEU A 55 -11.15 1.02 15.80
C LEU A 55 -11.04 1.32 17.30
N GLY A 56 -11.64 0.51 18.18
CA GLY A 56 -11.55 0.73 19.62
C GLY A 56 -10.13 0.51 20.16
N ALA A 57 -9.48 -0.58 19.73
CA ALA A 57 -8.10 -0.88 20.11
C ALA A 57 -7.12 0.14 19.49
N LEU A 58 -7.31 0.50 18.22
CA LEU A 58 -6.54 1.54 17.55
C LEU A 58 -6.67 2.90 18.26
N SER A 59 -7.88 3.26 18.67
CA SER A 59 -8.18 4.45 19.46
C SER A 59 -7.41 4.46 20.78
N ALA A 60 -7.48 3.36 21.53
CA ALA A 60 -6.79 3.22 22.80
C ALA A 60 -5.27 3.39 22.66
N VAL A 61 -4.66 2.67 21.71
CA VAL A 61 -3.20 2.69 21.51
C VAL A 61 -2.74 4.04 20.97
N ALA A 62 -3.37 4.55 19.90
CA ALA A 62 -2.99 5.83 19.31
C ALA A 62 -3.26 7.00 20.26
N GLY A 63 -4.37 6.98 20.99
CA GLY A 63 -4.70 7.97 22.01
C GLY A 63 -3.70 7.99 23.16
N ALA A 64 -3.30 6.81 23.67
CA ALA A 64 -2.28 6.72 24.71
C ALA A 64 -0.91 7.22 24.24
N CYS A 65 -0.47 6.81 23.05
CA CYS A 65 0.79 7.29 22.45
C CYS A 65 0.76 8.81 22.22
N ALA A 66 -0.32 9.33 21.63
CA ALA A 66 -0.47 10.77 21.41
C ALA A 66 -0.49 11.52 22.73
N SER A 67 -1.19 11.03 23.76
CA SER A 67 -1.22 11.63 25.10
C SER A 67 0.19 11.72 25.67
N TRP A 68 0.93 10.60 25.68
CA TRP A 68 2.30 10.54 26.18
C TRP A 68 3.23 11.52 25.45
N ILE A 69 3.21 11.55 24.12
CA ILE A 69 4.05 12.47 23.35
C ILE A 69 3.62 13.93 23.60
N TYR A 70 2.32 14.21 23.71
CA TYR A 70 1.82 15.57 23.86
C TYR A 70 2.15 16.18 25.24
N THR A 71 2.34 15.36 26.29
CA THR A 71 2.77 15.86 27.61
C THR A 71 4.11 16.59 27.57
N PHE A 72 4.98 16.31 26.59
CA PHE A 72 6.23 17.05 26.39
C PHE A 72 6.01 18.48 25.86
N PHE A 73 4.84 18.76 25.26
CA PHE A 73 4.50 20.07 24.68
C PHE A 73 3.56 20.88 25.58
N ASP A 74 2.54 20.23 26.17
CA ASP A 74 1.65 20.86 27.16
C ASP A 74 1.15 19.83 28.18
N ALA A 75 1.72 19.88 29.39
CA ALA A 75 1.38 18.96 30.48
C ALA A 75 -0.06 19.13 31.00
N ARG A 76 -0.76 20.21 30.65
CA ARG A 76 -2.15 20.47 31.07
C ARG A 76 -3.17 19.70 30.24
N VAL A 77 -2.72 19.18 29.10
CA VAL A 77 -3.53 18.45 28.13
C VAL A 77 -3.31 16.96 28.29
N THR A 78 -4.40 16.23 28.50
CA THR A 78 -4.39 14.77 28.45
C THR A 78 -5.42 14.27 27.45
N LEU A 79 -5.06 13.23 26.69
CA LEU A 79 -5.95 12.56 25.75
C LEU A 79 -6.47 11.28 26.39
N ASN A 80 -7.79 11.16 26.48
CA ASN A 80 -8.47 10.02 27.07
C ASN A 80 -9.24 9.24 25.99
N PRO A 81 -8.75 8.07 25.56
CA PRO A 81 -9.45 7.25 24.58
C PRO A 81 -10.68 6.58 25.22
N ARG A 82 -11.88 6.89 24.70
CA ARG A 82 -13.16 6.30 25.14
C ARG A 82 -13.85 5.61 23.96
N GLY A 83 -13.60 4.30 23.84
CA GLY A 83 -14.10 3.52 22.71
C GLY A 83 -13.48 4.02 21.40
N ARG A 84 -14.31 4.55 20.49
CA ARG A 84 -13.86 5.04 19.17
C ARG A 84 -13.57 6.54 19.12
N VAL A 85 -13.70 7.22 20.26
CA VAL A 85 -13.51 8.66 20.37
C VAL A 85 -12.33 8.92 21.28
N VAL A 86 -11.42 9.81 20.88
CA VAL A 86 -10.38 10.34 21.75
C VAL A 86 -10.88 11.67 22.29
N GLN A 87 -11.16 11.70 23.59
CA GLN A 87 -11.60 12.91 24.29
C GLN A 87 -10.39 13.67 24.83
N PHE A 88 -10.53 14.97 24.95
CA PHE A 88 -9.50 15.85 25.47
C PHE A 88 -9.90 16.34 26.87
N VAL A 89 -8.94 16.32 27.79
CA VAL A 89 -9.11 16.81 29.15
C VAL A 89 -8.09 17.92 29.38
N LEU A 90 -8.58 19.13 29.67
CA LEU A 90 -7.76 20.30 29.97
C LEU A 90 -7.95 20.68 31.42
N ASN A 91 -6.85 20.77 32.17
CA ASN A 91 -6.89 21.09 33.60
C ASN A 91 -7.88 20.20 34.39
N GLY A 92 -7.93 18.91 34.05
CA GLY A 92 -8.84 17.94 34.68
C GLY A 92 -10.31 18.03 34.26
N ARG A 93 -10.70 19.00 33.41
CA ARG A 93 -12.08 19.12 32.90
C ARG A 93 -12.21 18.39 31.57
N LEU A 94 -13.12 17.41 31.53
CA LEU A 94 -13.47 16.68 30.32
C LEU A 94 -14.17 17.62 29.34
N GLN A 95 -13.61 17.77 28.14
CA GLN A 95 -14.27 18.48 27.05
C GLN A 95 -15.20 17.52 26.31
N THR A 96 -16.37 18.01 25.90
CA THR A 96 -17.38 17.22 25.17
C THR A 96 -16.96 16.96 23.72
N ASN A 97 -16.08 17.79 23.18
CA ASN A 97 -15.54 17.63 21.85
C ASN A 97 -14.46 16.55 21.88
N GLY A 98 -14.67 15.47 21.11
CA GLY A 98 -13.70 14.40 20.93
C GLY A 98 -13.54 14.08 19.45
N VAL A 99 -12.37 13.56 19.07
CA VAL A 99 -12.13 13.10 17.69
C VAL A 99 -12.59 11.69 17.53
N ARG A 100 -13.39 11.43 16.51
CA ARG A 100 -13.73 10.06 16.15
C ARG A 100 -12.62 9.44 15.31
N MET A 101 -12.17 8.26 15.71
CA MET A 101 -11.03 7.58 15.08
C MET A 101 -11.32 7.02 13.69
N ASP A 102 -12.59 6.81 13.36
CA ASP A 102 -13.00 6.45 12.00
C ASP A 102 -12.66 7.55 10.99
N MET A 103 -12.75 8.83 11.39
CA MET A 103 -12.35 9.97 10.54
C MET A 103 -10.83 10.06 10.34
N LEU A 104 -10.03 9.55 11.27
CA LEU A 104 -8.56 9.61 11.19
C LEU A 104 -7.92 8.36 10.58
N THR A 105 -8.67 7.27 10.43
CA THR A 105 -8.11 5.98 10.01
C THR A 105 -8.82 5.36 8.80
N TYR A 106 -9.75 6.08 8.16
CA TYR A 106 -10.45 5.59 6.96
C TYR A 106 -9.52 5.25 5.79
N GLY A 107 -8.31 5.82 5.74
CA GLY A 107 -7.29 5.47 4.75
C GLY A 107 -6.64 4.09 4.95
N LEU A 108 -6.78 3.48 6.14
CA LEU A 108 -6.08 2.25 6.53
C LEU A 108 -6.57 1.02 5.74
N PRO A 109 -7.89 0.77 5.58
CA PRO A 109 -8.37 -0.31 4.73
C PRO A 109 -7.93 -0.17 3.27
N MET A 110 -7.92 1.05 2.74
CA MET A 110 -7.47 1.33 1.37
C MET A 110 -5.99 1.02 1.20
N LEU A 111 -5.15 1.44 2.15
CA LEU A 111 -3.73 1.14 2.15
C LEU A 111 -3.49 -0.38 2.24
N MET A 112 -4.15 -1.09 3.16
CA MET A 112 -4.00 -2.54 3.28
C MET A 112 -4.38 -3.26 1.98
N ALA A 113 -5.47 -2.86 1.33
CA ALA A 113 -5.86 -3.41 0.03
C ALA A 113 -4.79 -3.15 -1.04
N LEU A 114 -4.25 -1.93 -1.11
CA LEU A 114 -3.18 -1.56 -2.06
C LEU A 114 -1.89 -2.37 -1.82
N VAL A 115 -1.49 -2.55 -0.56
CA VAL A 115 -0.29 -3.32 -0.21
C VAL A 115 -0.44 -4.79 -0.60
N ILE A 116 -1.61 -5.39 -0.35
CA ILE A 116 -1.86 -6.80 -0.68
C ILE A 116 -1.90 -7.00 -2.20
N VAL A 117 -2.40 -6.01 -2.96
CA VAL A 117 -2.49 -6.05 -4.42
C VAL A 117 -1.15 -5.76 -5.09
N THR A 118 -0.25 -5.00 -4.45
CA THR A 118 1.11 -4.77 -4.96
C THR A 118 1.92 -6.07 -4.86
N ARG A 119 1.86 -6.82 -5.97
CA ARG A 119 2.35 -8.19 -6.12
C ARG A 119 3.87 -8.28 -5.93
N SER A 120 4.30 -8.44 -4.68
CA SER A 120 5.66 -8.88 -4.39
C SER A 120 5.77 -10.39 -4.60
N ASN A 121 6.89 -10.84 -5.18
CA ASN A 121 7.12 -12.25 -5.49
C ASN A 121 7.39 -13.10 -4.22
N SER A 122 7.44 -12.48 -3.04
CA SER A 122 7.66 -13.12 -1.74
C SER A 122 6.60 -12.68 -0.72
N ARG A 123 5.96 -13.66 -0.06
CA ARG A 123 5.01 -13.40 1.05
C ARG A 123 5.64 -12.58 2.17
N VAL A 124 6.92 -12.83 2.47
CA VAL A 124 7.68 -12.10 3.50
C VAL A 124 7.82 -10.62 3.14
N ALA A 125 8.10 -10.32 1.87
CA ALA A 125 8.24 -8.94 1.43
C ALA A 125 6.88 -8.21 1.45
N SER A 126 5.78 -8.88 1.11
CA SER A 126 4.43 -8.32 1.24
C SER A 126 4.05 -8.05 2.70
N LEU A 127 4.35 -8.98 3.63
CA LEU A 127 4.11 -8.77 5.07
C LEU A 127 4.95 -7.62 5.63
N ARG A 128 6.22 -7.49 5.23
CA ARG A 128 7.07 -6.34 5.62
C ARG A 128 6.50 -5.03 5.10
N ALA A 129 6.09 -5.01 3.84
CA ALA A 129 5.49 -3.84 3.23
C ALA A 129 4.19 -3.45 3.95
N LEU A 130 3.35 -4.43 4.33
CA LEU A 130 2.14 -4.20 5.10
C LEU A 130 2.45 -3.61 6.47
N ALA A 131 3.42 -4.20 7.19
CA ALA A 131 3.85 -3.70 8.49
C ALA A 131 4.36 -2.26 8.41
N VAL A 132 5.17 -1.92 7.41
CA VAL A 132 5.65 -0.55 7.17
C VAL A 132 4.49 0.39 6.86
N GLY A 133 3.55 0.00 6.01
CA GLY A 133 2.35 0.79 5.71
C GLY A 133 1.49 1.06 6.95
N CYS A 134 1.23 0.03 7.76
CA CYS A 134 0.52 0.17 9.02
C CYS A 134 1.26 1.08 10.02
N ALA A 135 2.59 0.98 10.11
CA ALA A 135 3.39 1.84 10.97
C ALA A 135 3.34 3.31 10.53
N VAL A 136 3.48 3.58 9.23
CA VAL A 136 3.35 4.94 8.67
C VAL A 136 1.98 5.53 8.97
N MET A 137 0.90 4.76 8.75
CA MET A 137 -0.45 5.21 9.08
C MET A 137 -0.62 5.50 10.56
N PHE A 138 -0.11 4.63 11.43
CA PHE A 138 -0.18 4.82 12.88
C PHE A 138 0.51 6.12 13.31
N VAL A 139 1.71 6.39 12.78
CA VAL A 139 2.43 7.65 13.06
C VAL A 139 1.63 8.85 12.56
N LEU A 140 1.09 8.80 11.33
CA LEU A 140 0.25 9.89 10.80
C LEU A 140 -1.01 10.11 11.64
N THR A 141 -1.63 9.05 12.18
CA THR A 141 -2.78 9.14 13.09
C THR A 141 -2.40 9.79 14.41
N VAL A 142 -1.27 9.43 15.01
CA VAL A 142 -0.77 10.05 16.25
C VAL A 142 -0.49 11.55 16.02
N CYS A 143 0.16 11.91 14.92
CA CYS A 143 0.38 13.32 14.56
C CYS A 143 -0.95 14.07 14.35
N ALA A 144 -1.95 13.43 13.74
CA ALA A 144 -3.28 14.02 13.58
C ALA A 144 -3.95 14.33 14.93
N LEU A 145 -3.88 13.38 15.87
CA LEU A 145 -4.43 13.56 17.22
C LEU A 145 -3.76 14.72 17.96
N MET A 146 -2.43 14.83 17.85
CA MET A 146 -1.68 15.94 18.44
C MET A 146 -2.05 17.29 17.81
N ALA A 147 -2.13 17.36 16.48
CA ALA A 147 -2.52 18.57 15.77
C ALA A 147 -3.95 19.01 16.15
N TRP A 148 -4.86 18.05 16.27
CA TRP A 148 -6.20 18.32 16.76
C TRP A 148 -6.20 18.83 18.19
N ALA A 149 -5.47 18.17 19.10
CA ALA A 149 -5.38 18.58 20.50
C ALA A 149 -4.91 20.03 20.63
N LYS A 150 -3.92 20.43 19.83
CA LYS A 150 -3.41 21.81 19.79
C LYS A 150 -4.42 22.81 19.24
N MET A 151 -5.16 22.43 18.19
CA MET A 151 -6.21 23.27 17.62
C MET A 151 -7.33 23.49 18.66
N THR A 152 -7.79 22.44 19.33
CA THR A 152 -8.85 22.54 20.33
C THR A 152 -8.41 23.32 21.55
N SER A 153 -7.16 23.15 22.03
CA SER A 153 -6.64 23.98 23.12
C SER A 153 -6.59 25.46 22.74
N GLY A 154 -6.16 25.78 21.50
CA GLY A 154 -6.13 27.16 21.01
C GLY A 154 -7.52 27.78 20.86
N GLN A 155 -8.52 27.01 20.41
CA GLN A 155 -9.91 27.47 20.33
C GLN A 155 -10.48 27.82 21.71
N LEU A 156 -10.16 27.04 22.74
CA LEU A 156 -10.57 27.31 24.13
C LEU A 156 -9.94 28.59 24.67
N GLU A 157 -8.64 28.79 24.41
CA GLU A 157 -7.92 30.02 24.81
C GLU A 157 -8.49 31.25 24.08
N GLN A 158 -8.84 31.14 22.80
CA GLN A 158 -9.44 32.23 22.03
C GLN A 158 -10.87 32.55 22.44
N GLN A 159 -11.67 31.54 22.77
CA GLN A 159 -13.01 31.75 23.35
C GLN A 159 -12.92 32.53 24.67
N ALA A 160 -11.87 32.29 25.46
CA ALA A 160 -11.61 33.08 26.66
C ALA A 160 -11.11 34.50 26.36
N ALA A 161 -10.40 34.70 25.24
CA ALA A 161 -9.75 35.96 24.88
C ALA A 161 -10.54 36.87 23.91
N GLN A 162 -11.75 36.51 23.49
CA GLN A 162 -12.62 37.32 22.59
C GLN A 162 -11.98 37.78 21.25
N GLY A 163 -10.92 37.15 20.76
CA GLY A 163 -10.29 37.47 19.46
C GLY A 163 -10.68 36.49 18.35
N SER A 164 -11.15 36.98 17.19
CA SER A 164 -11.89 36.14 16.22
C SER A 164 -11.12 35.46 15.08
N ASP A 165 -9.88 35.80 14.74
CA ASP A 165 -9.41 35.47 13.37
C ASP A 165 -8.54 34.21 13.23
N GLN A 166 -7.80 33.76 14.24
CA GLN A 166 -6.83 32.66 14.08
C GLN A 166 -7.44 31.24 14.03
N SER A 167 -8.67 31.04 14.51
CA SER A 167 -9.30 29.71 14.61
C SER A 167 -9.57 29.07 13.24
N SER A 168 -9.82 29.89 12.22
CA SER A 168 -10.15 29.45 10.85
C SER A 168 -8.97 28.77 10.14
N PHE A 169 -7.75 29.29 10.34
CA PHE A 169 -6.53 28.74 9.73
C PHE A 169 -6.23 27.32 10.24
N PHE A 170 -6.24 27.12 11.57
CA PHE A 170 -5.97 25.81 12.15
C PHE A 170 -7.03 24.77 11.79
N PHE A 171 -8.29 25.21 11.71
CA PHE A 171 -9.38 24.35 11.23
C PHE A 171 -9.16 23.90 9.79
N LEU A 172 -8.81 24.82 8.89
CA LEU A 172 -8.52 24.50 7.49
C LEU A 172 -7.28 23.60 7.36
N ALA A 173 -6.22 23.87 8.12
CA ALA A 173 -5.00 23.06 8.12
C ALA A 173 -5.27 21.64 8.64
N PHE A 174 -6.05 21.50 9.72
CA PHE A 174 -6.41 20.20 10.28
C PHE A 174 -7.30 19.39 9.32
N HIS A 175 -8.33 20.00 8.75
CA HIS A 175 -9.16 19.32 7.76
C HIS A 175 -8.39 18.98 6.48
N GLY A 176 -7.54 19.89 6.01
CA GLY A 176 -6.61 19.61 4.91
C GLY A 176 -5.73 18.39 5.21
N PHE A 177 -5.19 18.29 6.43
CA PHE A 177 -4.40 17.12 6.85
C PHE A 177 -5.23 15.84 6.96
N GLY A 178 -6.39 15.89 7.60
CA GLY A 178 -7.28 14.74 7.76
C GLY A 178 -7.76 14.16 6.42
N PHE A 179 -8.17 15.02 5.48
CA PHE A 179 -8.59 14.59 4.14
C PHE A 179 -7.43 14.13 3.26
N SER A 180 -6.23 14.69 3.47
CA SER A 180 -5.05 14.33 2.68
C SER A 180 -4.30 13.11 3.22
N GLN A 181 -4.61 12.60 4.42
CA GLN A 181 -3.94 11.43 4.99
C GLN A 181 -3.82 10.22 4.04
N PRO A 182 -4.89 9.78 3.33
CA PRO A 182 -4.77 8.69 2.37
C PRO A 182 -3.87 9.05 1.18
N ALA A 183 -3.95 10.29 0.71
CA ALA A 183 -3.11 10.76 -0.39
C ALA A 183 -1.63 10.79 0.02
N ILE A 184 -1.31 11.33 1.20
CA ILE A 184 0.03 11.35 1.77
C ILE A 184 0.54 9.92 1.97
N ALA A 185 -0.28 9.02 2.50
CA ALA A 185 0.09 7.61 2.68
C ALA A 185 0.41 6.92 1.35
N VAL A 186 -0.38 7.17 0.30
CA VAL A 186 -0.13 6.66 -1.05
C VAL A 186 1.15 7.27 -1.64
N LEU A 187 1.40 8.57 -1.46
CA LEU A 187 2.61 9.23 -1.93
C LEU A 187 3.87 8.68 -1.24
N ILE A 188 3.83 8.54 0.09
CA ILE A 188 4.91 7.90 0.86
C ILE A 188 5.12 6.47 0.35
N TRP A 189 4.04 5.71 0.16
CA TRP A 189 4.12 4.34 -0.34
C TRP A 189 4.78 4.26 -1.73
N LEU A 190 4.38 5.12 -2.66
CA LEU A 190 4.98 5.21 -3.99
C LEU A 190 6.45 5.59 -3.90
N MET A 191 6.82 6.54 -3.04
CA MET A 191 8.21 6.91 -2.79
C MET A 191 9.02 5.71 -2.27
N LEU A 192 8.51 4.94 -1.31
CA LEU A 192 9.18 3.73 -0.79
C LEU A 192 9.37 2.66 -1.87
N ILE A 193 8.41 2.51 -2.78
CA ILE A 193 8.53 1.63 -3.96
C ILE A 193 9.65 2.13 -4.89
N MET A 194 9.65 3.44 -5.20
CA MET A 194 10.64 4.06 -6.09
C MET A 194 12.06 3.99 -5.53
N LEU A 195 12.22 4.10 -4.20
CA LEU A 195 13.49 3.90 -3.48
C LEU A 195 13.96 2.43 -3.48
N GLY A 196 13.15 1.50 -3.98
CA GLY A 196 13.55 0.10 -4.10
C GLY A 196 13.58 -0.66 -2.77
N LEU A 197 12.98 -0.12 -1.70
CA LEU A 197 12.88 -0.80 -0.40
C LEU A 197 12.17 -2.16 -0.50
N PHE A 198 11.29 -2.31 -1.49
CA PHE A 198 10.57 -3.55 -1.78
C PHE A 198 11.13 -4.32 -2.97
N LYS A 199 12.27 -3.93 -3.54
CA LYS A 199 12.95 -4.69 -4.59
C LYS A 199 13.52 -5.94 -3.94
N GLY A 200 12.64 -6.94 -3.75
CA GLY A 200 13.01 -8.24 -3.23
C GLY A 200 14.19 -8.70 -4.05
N ARG A 201 15.30 -9.05 -3.37
CA ARG A 201 16.51 -9.58 -4.03
C ARG A 201 16.00 -10.44 -5.14
N SER A 202 16.25 -10.01 -6.38
CA SER A 202 15.87 -10.85 -7.49
C SER A 202 16.44 -12.19 -7.07
N LYS A 203 15.60 -13.23 -7.06
CA LYS A 203 16.17 -14.52 -7.36
C LYS A 203 16.68 -14.29 -8.77
N GLN A 204 17.88 -13.70 -8.88
CA GLN A 204 18.91 -14.10 -9.79
C GLN A 204 18.96 -15.58 -9.48
N ARG A 205 17.99 -16.28 -10.10
CA ARG A 205 17.98 -17.69 -10.35
C ARG A 205 19.41 -17.77 -10.81
N ARG A 206 20.27 -18.34 -9.97
CA ARG A 206 21.55 -18.79 -10.42
C ARG A 206 21.09 -19.72 -11.52
N ARG A 207 21.02 -19.19 -12.75
CA ARG A 207 21.08 -20.00 -13.93
C ARG A 207 22.50 -20.50 -13.73
N VAL A 208 22.63 -21.53 -12.90
CA VAL A 208 23.58 -22.58 -13.15
C VAL A 208 23.28 -22.83 -14.61
N ALA A 209 24.11 -22.23 -15.48
CA ALA A 209 23.92 -22.36 -16.90
C ALA A 209 23.78 -23.86 -17.06
N THR A 210 22.60 -24.33 -17.43
CA THR A 210 22.39 -25.76 -17.60
C THR A 210 23.29 -26.07 -18.77
N VAL A 211 24.52 -26.48 -18.46
CA VAL A 211 25.55 -26.74 -19.45
C VAL A 211 24.91 -27.76 -20.35
N ALA A 212 24.64 -27.37 -21.59
CA ALA A 212 23.90 -28.22 -22.50
C ALA A 212 24.61 -29.57 -22.54
N ARG A 213 23.89 -30.68 -22.34
CA ARG A 213 24.52 -32.01 -22.15
C ARG A 213 25.53 -32.40 -23.25
N ASN A 214 25.42 -31.76 -24.42
CA ASN A 214 26.26 -32.01 -25.59
C ASN A 214 27.37 -30.96 -25.85
N VAL A 215 27.49 -29.87 -25.07
CA VAL A 215 28.65 -28.96 -25.23
C VAL A 215 29.93 -29.60 -24.65
N SER A 216 31.08 -29.14 -25.16
CA SER A 216 32.40 -29.56 -24.69
C SER A 216 32.54 -29.36 -23.18
N CYS A 217 33.14 -30.33 -22.51
CA CYS A 217 33.28 -30.31 -21.06
C CYS A 217 34.21 -29.16 -20.63
N PRO A 218 33.83 -28.35 -19.61
CA PRO A 218 34.65 -27.22 -19.16
C PRO A 218 35.98 -27.62 -18.51
N CYS A 219 36.25 -28.91 -18.25
CA CYS A 219 37.55 -29.38 -17.76
C CYS A 219 38.64 -29.48 -18.84
N GLY A 220 38.34 -29.18 -20.10
CA GLY A 220 39.32 -29.20 -21.20
C GLY A 220 39.57 -30.56 -21.85
N SER A 221 38.84 -31.62 -21.47
CA SER A 221 39.07 -32.97 -22.00
C SER A 221 38.66 -33.18 -23.48
N GLY A 222 38.02 -32.20 -24.11
CA GLY A 222 37.44 -32.31 -25.45
C GLY A 222 36.19 -33.21 -25.55
N ARG A 223 35.81 -33.91 -24.48
CA ARG A 223 34.62 -34.80 -24.46
C ARG A 223 33.33 -34.02 -24.19
N LYS A 224 32.17 -34.57 -24.61
CA LYS A 224 30.84 -34.00 -24.29
C LYS A 224 30.61 -34.00 -22.77
N TYR A 225 30.02 -32.94 -22.22
CA TYR A 225 29.79 -32.78 -20.77
C TYR A 225 29.15 -34.01 -20.11
N LYS A 226 28.11 -34.59 -20.72
CA LYS A 226 27.41 -35.79 -20.20
C LYS A 226 28.25 -37.09 -20.17
N ARG A 227 29.42 -37.12 -20.81
CA ARG A 227 30.34 -38.28 -20.85
C ARG A 227 31.65 -38.01 -20.09
N CYS A 228 31.68 -36.94 -19.28
CA CYS A 228 32.85 -36.51 -18.53
C CYS A 228 32.41 -36.02 -17.15
N CYS A 229 32.55 -34.73 -16.82
CA CYS A 229 32.22 -34.21 -15.49
C CYS A 229 30.71 -34.21 -15.15
N GLY A 230 29.82 -34.42 -16.12
CA GLY A 230 28.38 -34.50 -15.90
C GLY A 230 27.82 -35.92 -15.82
N ALA A 231 28.68 -36.94 -15.73
CA ALA A 231 28.32 -38.34 -15.51
C ALA A 231 28.01 -38.61 -14.04
#